data_AF-A0A960T6K0-F1
#
_entry.id   AF-A0A960T6K0-F1
#
_cell.length_a   1.000
_cell.length_b   1.000
_cell.length_c   1.000
_cell.angle_alpha   90.00
_cell.angle_beta   90.00
_cell.angle_gamma   90.00
#
_symmetry.space_group_name_H-M   'P 1'
#
loop_
_entity.id
_entity.type
_entity.pdbx_description
1 polymer ?
#
loop_
_entity_poly.entity_id
_entity_poly.type
_entity_poly.pdbx_seq_one_letter_code
_entity_poly.pdbx_strand_id
1 'polypeptide(L)'
;YNSLLLACRTQDLVEDCETLNYSMRELLHSLRQLGIRVFVQPEPLSPNEDRAGACPLRGEVRGMIKLMLEDLQRALPGIDGIYWTSLLPAPSYMTDPFAREALLYDVLLAELRLLESSLEADQSLIFSVPFSTPEHAELLSTCLQELCDDAGARTQIAFPALAGDPAELHRSEHPLWNSLHSSPDLSATGLLPIVNAGAVSHGAGLWPSLPLRQLDTVFSNAEGTNVAGAIVLADKIPSKHGLAHCSLWACGQRLWRPLGIGRLMETWCKAYRPDWSTEKLAQIIATASELDTALSRLEDFAQTGLRKDEDPSPHRTRIESLVSRLNAFGLEGLVDDTQVRSTLEDYTTFFVRDSKRRIHQVLTRLNLSMASVLHGDDLKEAFWTVMDAEPGRGIVAGAQVSLLKSPNKGVDGSRLRLIYDENMS
;
A
#
# COMPACT_ATOMS: atom_id res chain seq x y z
N TYR A 1 23.78 5.07 -9.83
CA TYR A 1 23.26 3.90 -10.57
C TYR A 1 21.92 3.57 -9.97
N ASN A 2 20.82 3.81 -10.68
CA ASN A 2 19.50 3.46 -10.19
C ASN A 2 19.28 1.98 -10.53
N SER A 3 19.31 1.11 -9.52
CA SER A 3 18.96 -0.30 -9.67
C SER A 3 17.51 -0.50 -9.24
N LEU A 4 16.74 -1.21 -10.06
CA LEU A 4 15.43 -1.71 -9.62
C LEU A 4 15.67 -2.82 -8.60
N LEU A 5 14.94 -2.77 -7.48
CA LEU A 5 15.00 -3.76 -6.42
C LEU A 5 13.73 -4.60 -6.49
N LEU A 6 13.88 -5.92 -6.65
CA LEU A 6 12.77 -6.85 -6.49
C LEU A 6 12.86 -7.49 -5.11
N ALA A 7 11.87 -7.22 -4.26
CA ALA A 7 11.68 -7.91 -2.98
C ALA A 7 10.56 -8.95 -3.14
N CYS A 8 10.89 -10.23 -3.00
CA CYS A 8 9.94 -11.33 -3.15
C CYS A 8 10.08 -12.33 -2.02
N ARG A 9 9.01 -13.08 -1.72
CA ARG A 9 9.09 -14.22 -0.80
C ARG A 9 9.79 -15.39 -1.51
N THR A 10 10.48 -16.21 -0.72
CA THR A 10 11.17 -17.40 -1.23
C THR A 10 10.22 -18.34 -1.97
N GLN A 11 9.02 -18.58 -1.43
CA GLN A 11 8.01 -19.47 -2.03
C GLN A 11 7.56 -18.97 -3.41
N ASP A 12 7.17 -17.69 -3.50
CA ASP A 12 6.71 -17.08 -4.75
C ASP A 12 7.76 -17.23 -5.87
N LEU A 13 9.04 -17.00 -5.54
CA LEU A 13 10.14 -17.11 -6.51
C LEU A 13 10.36 -18.55 -6.99
N VAL A 14 10.18 -19.53 -6.10
CA VAL A 14 10.28 -20.96 -6.44
C VAL A 14 9.10 -21.38 -7.32
N GLU A 15 7.87 -21.01 -6.96
CA GLU A 15 6.66 -21.30 -7.74
C GLU A 15 6.71 -20.70 -9.14
N ASP A 16 7.22 -19.47 -9.28
CA ASP A 16 7.42 -18.81 -10.57
C ASP A 16 8.45 -19.54 -11.44
N CYS A 17 9.57 -19.99 -10.85
CA CYS A 17 10.58 -20.77 -11.57
C CYS A 17 10.01 -22.10 -12.09
N GLU A 18 9.22 -22.80 -11.27
CA GLU A 18 8.54 -24.03 -11.66
C GLU A 18 7.53 -23.80 -12.78
N THR A 19 6.71 -22.75 -12.67
CA THR A 19 5.68 -22.40 -13.65
C THR A 19 6.28 -21.99 -15.00
N LEU A 20 7.38 -21.24 -14.97
CA LEU A 20 8.06 -20.76 -16.18
C LEU A 20 9.06 -21.77 -16.75
N ASN A 21 9.26 -22.92 -16.09
CA ASN A 21 10.28 -23.90 -16.42
C ASN A 21 11.68 -23.26 -16.57
N TYR A 22 11.99 -22.34 -15.66
CA TYR A 22 13.26 -21.61 -15.57
C TYR A 22 14.06 -22.12 -14.37
N SER A 23 15.38 -22.24 -14.50
CA SER A 23 16.20 -22.41 -13.30
C SER A 23 16.31 -21.07 -12.55
N MET A 24 16.30 -21.12 -11.22
CA MET A 24 16.49 -19.96 -10.35
C MET A 24 17.73 -19.14 -10.74
N ARG A 25 18.83 -19.84 -11.06
CA ARG A 25 20.09 -19.22 -11.48
C ARG A 25 19.96 -18.46 -12.79
N GLU A 26 19.21 -18.98 -13.76
CA GLU A 26 18.95 -18.30 -15.04
C GLU A 26 18.05 -17.09 -14.84
N LEU A 27 17.04 -17.17 -13.97
CA LEU A 27 16.18 -16.05 -13.62
C LEU A 27 16.99 -14.90 -13.00
N LEU A 28 17.76 -15.19 -11.93
CA LEU A 28 18.60 -14.19 -11.26
C LEU A 28 19.65 -13.59 -12.22
N HIS A 29 20.23 -14.41 -13.09
CA HIS A 29 21.16 -13.93 -14.11
C HIS A 29 20.48 -12.98 -15.10
N SER A 30 19.29 -13.32 -15.58
CA SER A 30 18.52 -12.51 -16.53
C SER A 30 18.11 -11.17 -15.93
N LEU A 31 17.65 -11.17 -14.67
CA LEU A 31 17.30 -9.95 -13.93
C LEU A 31 18.51 -9.04 -13.77
N ARG A 32 19.67 -9.59 -13.43
CA ARG A 32 20.92 -8.81 -13.34
C ARG A 32 21.38 -8.22 -14.66
N GLN A 33 21.20 -8.92 -15.79
CA GLN A 33 21.47 -8.36 -17.11
C GLN A 33 20.60 -7.13 -17.42
N LEU A 34 19.41 -7.07 -16.83
CA LEU A 34 18.51 -5.90 -16.91
C LEU A 34 18.83 -4.82 -15.87
N GLY A 35 19.87 -5.00 -15.04
CA GLY A 35 20.22 -4.09 -13.95
C GLY A 35 19.30 -4.17 -12.74
N ILE A 36 18.53 -5.27 -12.61
CA ILE A 36 17.62 -5.53 -11.50
C ILE A 36 18.39 -6.32 -10.43
N ARG A 37 18.39 -5.80 -9.20
CA ARG A 37 18.91 -6.52 -8.03
C ARG A 37 17.78 -7.25 -7.32
N VAL A 38 18.05 -8.44 -6.84
CA VAL A 38 17.07 -9.31 -6.19
C VAL A 38 17.38 -9.42 -4.71
N PHE A 39 16.42 -8.98 -3.90
CA PHE A 39 16.41 -9.10 -2.45
C PHE A 39 15.34 -10.11 -2.07
N VAL A 40 15.68 -11.06 -1.21
CA VAL A 40 14.72 -12.09 -0.80
C VAL A 40 14.25 -11.81 0.62
N GLN A 41 12.94 -11.90 0.81
CA GLN A 41 12.34 -11.87 2.12
C GLN A 41 12.19 -13.32 2.62
N PRO A 42 12.90 -13.71 3.70
CA PRO A 42 12.65 -14.99 4.33
C PRO A 42 11.21 -15.03 4.86
N GLU A 43 10.62 -16.22 4.90
CA GLU A 43 9.30 -16.38 5.50
C GLU A 43 9.30 -15.89 6.95
N PRO A 44 8.24 -15.17 7.36
CA PRO A 44 8.14 -14.74 8.74
C PRO A 44 8.14 -15.98 9.65
N LEU A 45 8.93 -15.91 10.71
CA LEU A 45 8.84 -16.86 11.81
C LEU A 45 7.38 -16.89 12.27
N SER A 46 6.71 -18.03 12.08
CA SER A 46 5.28 -18.13 12.34
C SER A 46 4.99 -17.68 13.77
N PRO A 47 4.14 -16.66 14.00
CA PRO A 47 3.78 -16.24 15.35
C PRO A 47 3.06 -17.34 16.13
N ASN A 48 2.59 -18.40 15.46
CA ASN A 48 1.96 -19.57 16.07
C ASN A 48 2.98 -20.66 16.48
N GLU A 49 4.26 -20.55 16.10
CA GLU A 49 5.33 -21.39 16.66
C GLU A 49 5.80 -20.80 17.99
N ASP A 50 4.89 -20.84 18.95
CA ASP A 50 4.89 -20.21 20.27
C ASP A 50 5.95 -20.79 21.24
N ARG A 51 7.03 -21.39 20.75
CA ARG A 51 8.01 -22.11 21.58
C ARG A 51 9.28 -21.32 21.91
N ALA A 52 9.63 -20.29 21.13
CA ALA A 52 10.89 -19.55 21.34
C ALA A 52 10.75 -18.04 21.63
N GLY A 53 9.55 -17.45 21.46
CA GLY A 53 9.41 -15.99 21.47
C GLY A 53 10.11 -15.33 20.27
N ALA A 54 9.99 -14.01 20.14
CA ALA A 54 10.51 -13.23 19.01
C ALA A 54 11.65 -12.28 19.38
N CYS A 55 12.12 -12.32 20.64
CA CYS A 55 13.12 -11.39 21.12
C CYS A 55 14.52 -11.72 20.54
N PRO A 56 15.16 -10.81 19.78
CA PRO A 56 16.46 -11.03 19.14
C PRO A 56 17.61 -11.14 20.15
N LEU A 57 17.40 -10.79 21.42
CA LEU A 57 18.40 -10.96 22.49
C LEU A 57 18.52 -12.42 22.97
N ARG A 58 17.53 -13.27 22.68
CA ARG A 58 17.54 -14.69 23.07
C ARG A 58 18.47 -15.51 22.20
N GLY A 59 19.30 -16.34 22.83
CA GLY A 59 20.22 -17.22 22.12
C GLY A 59 19.53 -18.16 21.13
N GLU A 60 18.34 -18.68 21.48
CA GLU A 60 17.59 -19.58 20.60
C GLU A 60 17.09 -18.88 19.34
N VAL A 61 16.51 -17.68 19.49
CA VAL A 61 16.03 -16.86 18.37
C VAL A 61 17.20 -16.47 17.46
N ARG A 62 18.33 -16.07 18.03
CA ARG A 62 19.55 -15.76 17.26
C ARG A 62 20.06 -16.94 16.45
N GLY A 63 20.07 -18.13 17.05
CA GLY A 63 20.47 -19.37 16.37
C GLY A 63 19.52 -19.73 15.23
N MET A 64 18.22 -19.59 15.45
CA MET A 64 17.19 -19.85 14.43
C MET A 64 17.29 -18.89 13.25
N ILE A 65 17.44 -17.58 13.48
CA ILE A 65 17.62 -16.59 12.41
C ILE A 65 18.86 -16.90 11.59
N LYS A 66 19.99 -17.24 12.23
CA LYS A 66 21.23 -17.61 11.53
C LYS A 66 21.04 -18.83 10.64
N LEU A 67 20.48 -19.92 11.18
CA LEU A 67 20.22 -21.14 10.42
C LEU A 67 19.30 -20.87 9.23
N MET A 68 18.25 -20.08 9.43
CA MET A 68 17.32 -19.70 8.37
C MET A 68 18.01 -18.91 7.24
N LEU A 69 18.86 -17.94 7.57
CA LEU A 69 19.61 -17.18 6.58
C LEU A 69 20.63 -18.06 5.85
N GLU A 70 21.34 -18.93 6.56
CA GLU A 70 22.28 -19.89 5.97
C GLU A 70 21.57 -20.87 5.01
N ASP A 71 20.40 -21.39 5.39
CA ASP A 71 19.58 -22.26 4.56
C ASP A 71 19.09 -21.52 3.30
N LEU A 72 18.63 -20.26 3.46
CA LEU A 72 18.19 -19.42 2.36
C LEU A 72 19.32 -19.12 1.36
N GLN A 73 20.49 -18.72 1.85
CA GLN A 73 21.67 -18.44 1.02
C GLN A 73 22.15 -19.70 0.29
N ARG A 74 22.07 -20.87 0.94
CA ARG A 74 22.36 -22.16 0.29
C ARG A 74 21.35 -22.52 -0.79
N ALA A 75 20.06 -22.24 -0.57
CA ALA A 75 19.00 -22.52 -1.53
C ALA A 75 19.01 -21.57 -2.73
N LEU A 76 19.36 -20.30 -2.51
CA LEU A 76 19.34 -19.24 -3.52
C LEU A 76 20.74 -18.63 -3.71
N PRO A 77 21.72 -19.38 -4.25
CA PRO A 77 23.07 -18.88 -4.43
C PRO A 77 23.07 -17.71 -5.42
N GLY A 78 23.62 -16.58 -4.99
CA GLY A 78 23.76 -15.39 -5.82
C GLY A 78 22.54 -14.47 -5.83
N ILE A 79 21.74 -14.41 -4.77
CA ILE A 79 20.88 -13.23 -4.49
C ILE A 79 21.75 -12.01 -4.15
N ASP A 80 21.23 -10.80 -4.32
CA ASP A 80 21.99 -9.56 -4.06
C ASP A 80 21.89 -9.08 -2.60
N GLY A 81 20.93 -9.61 -1.84
CA GLY A 81 20.72 -9.25 -0.46
C GLY A 81 19.46 -9.82 0.15
N ILE A 82 19.21 -9.44 1.40
CA ILE A 82 18.05 -9.84 2.19
C ILE A 82 17.17 -8.62 2.46
N TYR A 83 15.86 -8.77 2.24
CA TYR A 83 14.86 -7.84 2.74
C TYR A 83 14.30 -8.41 4.04
N TRP A 84 14.58 -7.76 5.17
CA TRP A 84 14.15 -8.22 6.48
C TRP A 84 13.11 -7.28 7.06
N THR A 85 11.94 -7.80 7.43
CA THR A 85 10.98 -7.07 8.25
C THR A 85 11.23 -7.42 9.71
N SER A 86 11.53 -6.41 10.53
CA SER A 86 11.81 -6.59 11.96
C SER A 86 10.71 -7.39 12.65
N LEU A 87 11.11 -8.21 13.61
CA LEU A 87 10.21 -9.02 14.44
C LEU A 87 9.40 -8.19 15.45
N LEU A 88 9.59 -6.87 15.49
CA LEU A 88 8.91 -5.93 16.40
C LEU A 88 7.39 -6.15 16.55
N PRO A 89 6.60 -6.45 15.49
CA PRO A 89 5.16 -6.67 15.63
C PRO A 89 4.78 -7.89 16.46
N ALA A 90 5.71 -8.82 16.69
CA ALA A 90 5.44 -10.02 17.47
C ALA A 90 5.16 -9.64 18.94
N PRO A 91 4.07 -10.15 19.56
CA PRO A 91 3.71 -9.80 20.94
C PRO A 91 4.81 -10.09 21.98
N SER A 92 5.61 -11.12 21.72
CA SER A 92 6.72 -11.52 22.59
C SER A 92 7.98 -10.65 22.44
N TYR A 93 8.08 -9.77 21.43
CA TYR A 93 9.30 -9.02 21.11
C TYR A 93 9.76 -8.12 22.26
N MET A 94 8.87 -7.25 22.77
CA MET A 94 9.16 -6.33 23.89
C MET A 94 8.74 -6.89 25.26
N THR A 95 7.94 -7.95 25.30
CA THR A 95 7.42 -8.50 26.57
C THR A 95 8.33 -9.58 27.18
N ASP A 96 9.33 -10.04 26.42
CA ASP A 96 10.33 -11.01 26.85
C ASP A 96 11.19 -10.47 28.01
N PRO A 97 11.53 -11.27 29.04
CA PRO A 97 12.37 -10.84 30.16
C PRO A 97 13.68 -10.16 29.73
N PHE A 98 14.31 -10.61 28.64
CA PHE A 98 15.55 -10.00 28.15
C PHE A 98 15.33 -8.63 27.49
N ALA A 99 14.14 -8.36 26.95
CA ALA A 99 13.80 -7.08 26.32
C ALA A 99 13.21 -6.05 27.30
N ARG A 100 12.60 -6.49 28.41
CA ARG A 100 11.95 -5.60 29.39
C ARG A 100 12.88 -4.56 30.03
N GLU A 101 14.16 -4.89 30.13
CA GLU A 101 15.19 -4.02 30.72
C GLU A 101 15.95 -3.21 29.68
N ALA A 102 15.69 -3.40 28.39
CA ALA A 102 16.37 -2.74 27.28
C ALA A 102 15.50 -1.63 26.68
N LEU A 103 16.15 -0.63 26.06
CA LEU A 103 15.43 0.33 25.24
C LEU A 103 15.00 -0.34 23.93
N LEU A 104 13.90 0.12 23.34
CA LEU A 104 13.45 -0.38 22.02
C LEU A 104 14.58 -0.29 20.97
N TYR A 105 15.35 0.80 21.01
CA TYR A 105 16.54 1.00 20.21
C TYR A 105 17.54 -0.16 20.34
N ASP A 106 17.91 -0.54 21.56
CA ASP A 106 18.91 -1.58 21.83
C ASP A 106 18.48 -2.94 21.25
N VAL A 107 17.19 -3.25 21.38
CA VAL A 107 16.62 -4.51 20.87
C VAL A 107 16.63 -4.53 19.34
N LEU A 108 16.22 -3.43 18.69
CA LEU A 108 16.27 -3.28 17.23
C LEU A 108 17.70 -3.31 16.69
N LEU A 109 18.63 -2.64 17.36
CA LEU A 109 20.04 -2.64 16.97
C LEU A 109 20.63 -4.05 17.10
N ALA A 110 20.27 -4.79 18.15
CA ALA A 110 20.71 -6.18 18.31
C ALA A 110 20.19 -7.09 17.18
N GLU A 111 18.94 -6.91 16.75
CA GLU A 111 18.38 -7.58 15.57
C GLU A 111 19.17 -7.21 14.31
N LEU A 112 19.36 -5.91 14.06
CA LEU A 112 20.08 -5.42 12.90
C LEU A 112 21.51 -6.00 12.81
N ARG A 113 22.26 -5.94 13.91
CA ARG A 113 23.64 -6.47 13.97
C ARG A 113 23.71 -7.97 13.78
N LEU A 114 22.72 -8.71 14.30
CA LEU A 114 22.61 -10.15 14.05
C LEU A 114 22.50 -10.42 12.55
N LEU A 115 21.63 -9.70 11.85
CA LEU A 115 21.43 -9.86 10.42
C LEU A 115 22.70 -9.47 9.65
N GLU A 116 23.28 -8.30 9.91
CA GLU A 116 24.51 -7.82 9.24
C GLU A 116 25.68 -8.81 9.37
N SER A 117 25.83 -9.42 10.55
CA SER A 117 26.89 -10.40 10.81
C SER A 117 26.65 -11.78 10.19
N SER A 118 25.43 -12.04 9.71
CA SER A 118 25.02 -13.31 9.08
C SER A 118 25.00 -13.23 7.54
N LEU A 119 25.23 -12.05 6.96
CA LEU A 119 25.27 -11.85 5.52
C LEU A 119 26.67 -12.12 4.95
N GLU A 120 26.70 -12.70 3.74
CA GLU A 120 27.94 -12.85 2.97
C GLU A 120 28.54 -11.48 2.60
N ALA A 121 29.84 -11.44 2.28
CA ALA A 121 30.60 -10.20 2.09
C ALA A 121 30.13 -9.31 0.91
N ASP A 122 29.45 -9.90 -0.07
CA ASP A 122 28.90 -9.23 -1.25
C ASP A 122 27.39 -8.92 -1.13
N GLN A 123 26.73 -9.41 -0.09
CA GLN A 123 25.30 -9.19 0.13
C GLN A 123 24.99 -7.88 0.86
N SER A 124 23.84 -7.30 0.53
CA SER A 124 23.29 -6.10 1.19
C SER A 124 22.07 -6.44 2.06
N LEU A 125 21.76 -5.56 3.01
CA LEU A 125 20.57 -5.67 3.86
C LEU A 125 19.61 -4.53 3.57
N ILE A 126 18.33 -4.82 3.43
CA ILE A 126 17.27 -3.83 3.61
C ILE A 126 16.52 -4.20 4.89
N PHE A 127 16.67 -3.39 5.93
CA PHE A 127 16.05 -3.61 7.23
C PHE A 127 14.82 -2.73 7.35
N SER A 128 13.64 -3.34 7.37
CA SER A 128 12.35 -2.68 7.44
C SER A 128 11.82 -2.72 8.86
N VAL A 129 11.50 -1.57 9.44
CA VAL A 129 10.90 -1.47 10.77
C VAL A 129 9.40 -1.20 10.61
N PRO A 130 8.54 -2.23 10.75
CA PRO A 130 7.10 -2.06 10.58
C PRO A 130 6.48 -1.39 11.80
N PHE A 131 5.42 -0.62 11.57
CA PHE A 131 4.49 -0.18 12.59
C PHE A 131 3.12 0.04 11.97
N SER A 132 2.08 0.01 12.81
CA SER A 132 0.69 0.00 12.34
C SER A 132 -0.12 1.20 12.81
N THR A 133 0.42 2.00 13.75
CA THR A 133 -0.31 3.10 14.37
C THR A 133 0.48 4.41 14.35
N PRO A 134 -0.19 5.58 14.29
CA PRO A 134 0.47 6.87 14.38
C PRO A 134 1.27 7.05 15.67
N GLU A 135 0.81 6.51 16.80
CA GLU A 135 1.50 6.60 18.09
C GLU A 135 2.83 5.85 18.07
N HIS A 136 2.89 4.69 17.40
CA HIS A 136 4.14 3.97 17.22
C HIS A 136 5.08 4.67 16.24
N ALA A 137 4.55 5.35 15.21
CA ALA A 137 5.36 6.10 14.25
C ALA A 137 6.16 7.22 14.94
N GLU A 138 5.57 7.91 15.91
CA GLU A 138 6.25 8.97 16.67
C GLU A 138 7.39 8.38 17.53
N LEU A 139 7.11 7.30 18.27
CA LEU A 139 8.10 6.62 19.10
C LEU A 139 9.29 6.09 18.28
N LEU A 140 8.99 5.54 17.09
CA LEU A 140 9.99 4.96 16.21
C LEU A 140 10.81 6.00 15.45
N SER A 141 10.30 7.22 15.27
CA SER A 141 11.02 8.28 14.55
C SER A 141 12.44 8.50 15.10
N THR A 142 12.56 8.67 16.42
CA THR A 142 13.86 8.86 17.09
C THR A 142 14.73 7.60 16.97
N CYS A 143 14.15 6.42 17.18
CA CYS A 143 14.88 5.15 17.08
C CYS A 143 15.43 4.92 15.66
N LEU A 144 14.65 5.27 14.63
CA LEU A 144 15.05 5.12 13.23
C LEU A 144 16.21 6.04 12.88
N GLN A 145 16.21 7.27 13.39
CA GLN A 145 17.33 8.19 13.18
C GLN A 145 18.63 7.62 13.76
N GLU A 146 18.61 7.18 15.02
CA GLU A 146 19.77 6.57 15.68
C GLU A 146 20.22 5.28 14.96
N LEU A 147 19.26 4.45 14.51
CA LEU A 147 19.55 3.23 13.76
C LEU A 147 20.25 3.52 12.44
N CYS A 148 19.94 4.63 11.78
CA CYS A 148 20.62 5.00 10.53
C CYS A 148 22.09 5.35 10.78
N ASP A 149 22.43 5.92 11.94
CA ASP A 149 23.81 6.27 12.27
C ASP A 149 24.64 5.04 12.65
N ASP A 150 24.01 4.03 13.27
CA ASP A 150 24.67 2.78 13.64
C ASP A 150 24.63 1.69 12.55
N ALA A 151 23.74 1.78 11.57
CA ALA A 151 23.66 0.80 10.49
C ALA A 151 24.98 0.68 9.70
N GLY A 152 25.33 -0.54 9.32
CA GLY A 152 26.53 -0.83 8.54
C GLY A 152 26.42 -0.30 7.10
N ALA A 153 27.57 -0.09 6.45
CA ALA A 153 27.65 0.52 5.12
C ALA A 153 26.92 -0.24 3.98
N ARG A 154 26.49 -1.49 4.21
CA ARG A 154 25.75 -2.33 3.25
C ARG A 154 24.26 -2.46 3.59
N THR A 155 23.81 -1.70 4.58
CA THR A 155 22.45 -1.71 5.09
C THR A 155 21.71 -0.48 4.58
N GLN A 156 20.44 -0.67 4.25
CA GLN A 156 19.49 0.41 4.01
C GLN A 156 18.33 0.24 4.98
N ILE A 157 17.80 1.35 5.50
CA ILE A 157 16.67 1.31 6.43
C ILE A 157 15.40 1.64 5.66
N ALA A 158 14.44 0.72 5.71
CA ALA A 158 13.12 0.88 5.13
C ALA A 158 12.10 1.26 6.20
N PHE A 159 11.24 2.23 5.88
CA PHE A 159 10.22 2.74 6.79
C PHE A 159 8.96 3.16 6.02
N PRO A 160 7.75 2.98 6.56
CA PRO A 160 6.52 3.56 6.01
C PRO A 160 6.67 5.08 5.77
N ALA A 161 6.39 5.58 4.56
CA ALA A 161 6.46 7.03 4.33
C ALA A 161 5.38 7.83 5.08
N LEU A 162 4.36 7.12 5.58
CA LEU A 162 3.21 7.63 6.31
C LEU A 162 3.19 7.11 7.75
N ALA A 163 2.50 7.82 8.64
CA ALA A 163 2.25 7.43 10.02
C ALA A 163 1.11 6.40 10.13
N GLY A 164 1.29 5.21 9.53
CA GLY A 164 0.34 4.10 9.57
C GLY A 164 0.60 3.10 8.46
N ASP A 165 -0.44 2.33 8.09
CA ASP A 165 -0.38 1.46 6.93
C ASP A 165 -0.16 2.30 5.64
N PRO A 166 0.92 2.06 4.88
CA PRO A 166 1.16 2.78 3.63
C PRO A 166 0.03 2.64 2.60
N ALA A 167 -0.78 1.57 2.68
CA ALA A 167 -1.94 1.35 1.80
C ALA A 167 -3.07 2.38 2.04
N GLU A 168 -3.10 3.03 3.20
CA GLU A 168 -4.17 3.93 3.62
C GLU A 168 -3.87 5.40 3.27
N LEU A 169 -4.46 5.87 2.18
CA LEU A 169 -4.20 7.22 1.61
C LEU A 169 -4.49 8.40 2.53
N HIS A 170 -5.30 8.19 3.58
CA HIS A 170 -5.75 9.25 4.47
C HIS A 170 -4.79 9.54 5.64
N ARG A 171 -3.75 8.71 5.82
CA ARG A 171 -2.76 8.83 6.90
C ARG A 171 -1.85 10.04 6.70
N SER A 172 -1.39 10.63 7.80
CA SER A 172 -0.41 11.72 7.77
C SER A 172 0.98 11.22 7.39
N GLU A 173 1.86 12.13 7.03
CA GLU A 173 3.28 11.84 6.80
C GLU A 173 3.95 11.25 8.05
N HIS A 174 4.97 10.41 7.87
CA HIS A 174 5.74 9.87 9.00
C HIS A 174 6.52 11.01 9.69
N PRO A 175 6.49 11.10 11.03
CA PRO A 175 7.28 12.08 11.80
C PRO A 175 8.79 12.10 11.51
N LEU A 176 9.37 11.01 11.00
CA LEU A 176 10.79 10.92 10.65
C LEU A 176 11.18 11.97 9.62
N TRP A 177 10.27 12.36 8.71
CA TRP A 177 10.54 13.44 7.76
C TRP A 177 10.93 14.72 8.48
N ASN A 178 10.23 15.11 9.56
CA ASN A 178 10.57 16.33 10.30
C ASN A 178 11.96 16.24 10.94
N SER A 179 12.31 15.08 11.50
CA SER A 179 13.63 14.83 12.08
C SER A 179 14.74 14.93 11.02
N LEU A 180 14.53 14.34 9.84
CA LEU A 180 15.50 14.37 8.74
C LEU A 180 15.75 15.79 8.22
N HIS A 181 14.71 16.61 8.08
CA HIS A 181 14.86 18.01 7.65
C HIS A 181 15.50 18.91 8.72
N SER A 182 15.40 18.51 10.00
CA SER A 182 15.94 19.28 11.13
C SER A 182 17.40 18.93 11.44
N SER A 183 17.90 17.80 10.94
CA SER A 183 19.29 17.36 11.13
C SER A 183 20.18 17.85 9.98
N PRO A 184 21.20 18.68 10.23
CA PRO A 184 22.11 19.16 9.19
C PRO A 184 23.06 18.06 8.70
N ASP A 185 23.31 17.04 9.52
CA ASP A 185 24.11 15.89 9.14
C ASP A 185 23.21 14.85 8.48
N LEU A 186 23.44 14.64 7.19
CA LEU A 186 22.83 13.56 6.43
C LEU A 186 23.36 12.24 6.98
N SER A 187 22.49 11.43 7.56
CA SER A 187 22.87 10.08 8.01
C SER A 187 23.57 9.33 6.87
N ALA A 188 24.65 8.62 7.16
CA ALA A 188 25.43 7.92 6.14
C ALA A 188 24.66 6.76 5.49
N THR A 189 23.65 6.23 6.20
CA THR A 189 22.85 5.09 5.76
C THR A 189 21.73 5.51 4.83
N GLY A 190 21.61 4.80 3.70
CA GLY A 190 20.56 5.07 2.72
C GLY A 190 19.18 4.71 3.24
N LEU A 191 18.24 5.65 3.14
CA LEU A 191 16.85 5.47 3.52
C LEU A 191 16.00 4.99 2.33
N LEU A 192 15.03 4.12 2.61
CA LEU A 192 14.06 3.58 1.64
C LEU A 192 12.62 3.75 2.16
N PRO A 193 11.98 4.92 1.93
CA PRO A 193 10.55 5.07 2.23
C PRO A 193 9.71 4.02 1.49
N ILE A 194 8.76 3.43 2.20
CA ILE A 194 7.74 2.53 1.66
C ILE A 194 6.55 3.40 1.26
N VAL A 195 6.25 3.42 -0.04
CA VAL A 195 5.21 4.26 -0.64
C VAL A 195 4.17 3.39 -1.33
N ASN A 196 2.91 3.81 -1.28
CA ASN A 196 1.86 3.18 -2.06
C ASN A 196 1.79 3.82 -3.45
N ALA A 197 1.94 3.02 -4.49
CA ALA A 197 1.70 3.44 -5.87
C ALA A 197 0.62 2.60 -6.56
N GLY A 198 -0.06 1.70 -5.85
CA GLY A 198 -1.07 0.83 -6.44
C GLY A 198 -1.67 -0.24 -5.52
N ALA A 199 -1.16 -0.43 -4.30
CA ALA A 199 -1.69 -1.34 -3.28
C ALA A 199 -2.72 -0.65 -2.37
N VAL A 200 -3.58 0.22 -2.93
CA VAL A 200 -4.63 0.88 -2.15
C VAL A 200 -5.66 -0.18 -1.76
N SER A 201 -5.91 -0.33 -0.44
CA SER A 201 -6.85 -1.31 0.14
C SER A 201 -8.22 -1.29 -0.54
N HIS A 202 -8.58 -0.13 -1.11
CA HIS A 202 -9.76 0.07 -1.92
C HIS A 202 -9.39 0.78 -3.21
N GLY A 203 -9.42 0.05 -4.32
CA GLY A 203 -9.37 0.66 -5.64
C GLY A 203 -8.08 0.51 -6.43
N ALA A 204 -7.17 -0.40 -6.07
CA ALA A 204 -6.00 -0.93 -6.84
C ALA A 204 -6.04 -0.74 -8.38
N GLY A 205 -5.97 0.50 -8.86
CA GLY A 205 -6.32 0.88 -10.24
C GLY A 205 -7.79 0.77 -10.64
N LEU A 206 -8.65 0.03 -9.91
CA LEU A 206 -10.08 -0.17 -10.22
C LEU A 206 -10.97 1.04 -9.92
N TRP A 207 -10.51 1.94 -9.05
CA TRP A 207 -11.14 3.24 -8.82
C TRP A 207 -10.23 4.34 -9.36
N PRO A 208 -10.77 5.50 -9.75
CA PRO A 208 -9.95 6.62 -10.16
C PRO A 208 -9.33 7.37 -8.95
N SER A 209 -9.09 6.70 -7.83
CA SER A 209 -8.38 7.25 -6.66
C SER A 209 -6.94 6.75 -6.70
N LEU A 210 -6.01 7.61 -7.12
CA LEU A 210 -4.58 7.28 -7.19
C LEU A 210 -3.78 8.09 -6.16
N PRO A 211 -2.72 7.51 -5.55
CA PRO A 211 -1.88 8.18 -4.54
C PRO A 211 -0.98 9.30 -5.10
N LEU A 212 -1.32 9.94 -6.22
CA LEU A 212 -0.40 10.84 -6.94
C LEU A 212 0.07 12.03 -6.09
N ARG A 213 -0.85 12.67 -5.37
CA ARG A 213 -0.52 13.80 -4.48
C ARG A 213 0.37 13.36 -3.32
N GLN A 214 0.10 12.19 -2.76
CA GLN A 214 0.89 11.62 -1.68
C GLN A 214 2.30 11.27 -2.16
N LEU A 215 2.44 10.71 -3.36
CA LEU A 215 3.74 10.47 -3.98
C LEU A 215 4.51 11.78 -4.19
N ASP A 216 3.88 12.81 -4.73
CA ASP A 216 4.52 14.14 -4.88
C ASP A 216 5.00 14.68 -3.53
N THR A 217 4.17 14.59 -2.48
CA THR A 217 4.53 14.99 -1.11
C THR A 217 5.74 14.21 -0.58
N VAL A 218 5.70 12.87 -0.64
CA VAL A 218 6.79 12.03 -0.14
C VAL A 218 8.09 12.30 -0.89
N PHE A 219 8.03 12.40 -2.22
CA PHE A 219 9.23 12.67 -3.01
C PHE A 219 9.76 14.08 -2.83
N SER A 220 8.90 15.06 -2.49
CA SER A 220 9.34 16.40 -2.12
C SER A 220 10.04 16.38 -0.75
N ASN A 221 9.50 15.65 0.22
CA ASN A 221 10.14 15.44 1.53
C ASN A 221 11.47 14.66 1.44
N ALA A 222 11.66 13.86 0.40
CA ALA A 222 12.91 13.19 0.14
C ALA A 222 13.99 14.13 -0.43
N GLU A 223 13.62 15.29 -0.98
CA GLU A 223 14.58 16.22 -1.57
C GLU A 223 15.51 16.79 -0.51
N GLY A 224 16.83 16.64 -0.73
CA GLY A 224 17.84 17.10 0.22
C GLY A 224 18.05 16.16 1.42
N THR A 225 17.49 14.95 1.40
CA THR A 225 17.74 13.90 2.41
C THR A 225 18.56 12.73 1.80
N ASN A 226 19.06 11.80 2.63
CA ASN A 226 19.78 10.60 2.15
C ASN A 226 18.84 9.44 1.73
N VAL A 227 17.78 9.77 1.00
CA VAL A 227 16.85 8.77 0.44
C VAL A 227 17.48 8.16 -0.82
N ALA A 228 17.76 6.86 -0.77
CA ALA A 228 18.43 6.13 -1.84
C ALA A 228 17.47 5.62 -2.93
N GLY A 229 16.17 5.63 -2.66
CA GLY A 229 15.12 5.09 -3.52
C GLY A 229 13.80 5.00 -2.75
N ALA A 230 12.88 4.14 -3.20
CA ALA A 230 11.66 3.83 -2.45
C ALA A 230 11.28 2.37 -2.66
N ILE A 231 10.65 1.78 -1.65
CA ILE A 231 9.93 0.50 -1.79
C ILE A 231 8.52 0.86 -2.22
N VAL A 232 8.08 0.32 -3.35
CA VAL A 232 6.80 0.67 -3.96
C VAL A 232 5.82 -0.48 -3.75
N LEU A 233 4.72 -0.21 -3.05
CA LEU A 233 3.64 -1.18 -2.87
C LEU A 233 2.67 -1.16 -4.04
N ALA A 234 2.44 -2.33 -4.62
CA ALA A 234 1.47 -2.61 -5.66
C ALA A 234 0.93 -4.03 -5.49
N ASP A 235 -0.38 -4.23 -5.71
CA ASP A 235 -0.98 -5.57 -5.61
C ASP A 235 -0.51 -6.49 -6.75
N LYS A 236 -0.32 -5.94 -7.94
CA LYS A 236 0.07 -6.63 -9.17
C LYS A 236 0.84 -5.70 -10.10
N ILE A 237 1.43 -6.27 -11.15
CA ILE A 237 1.94 -5.50 -12.31
C ILE A 237 0.77 -5.32 -13.29
N PRO A 238 0.17 -4.11 -13.39
CA PRO A 238 -0.99 -3.87 -14.24
C PRO A 238 -0.63 -3.77 -15.73
N SER A 239 -1.65 -3.90 -16.59
CA SER A 239 -1.47 -3.62 -18.02
C SER A 239 -1.12 -2.14 -18.24
N LYS A 240 -0.35 -1.85 -19.29
CA LYS A 240 0.10 -0.49 -19.63
C LYS A 240 -1.01 0.55 -19.83
N HIS A 241 -2.26 0.11 -20.00
CA HIS A 241 -3.41 0.97 -20.22
C HIS A 241 -4.18 1.29 -18.93
N GLY A 242 -4.02 0.53 -17.85
CA GLY A 242 -4.77 0.72 -16.60
C GLY A 242 -4.30 1.91 -15.76
N LEU A 243 -5.18 2.41 -14.89
CA LEU A 243 -4.85 3.51 -13.97
C LEU A 243 -3.77 3.12 -12.95
N ALA A 244 -3.75 1.88 -12.48
CA ALA A 244 -2.67 1.39 -11.61
C ALA A 244 -1.30 1.52 -12.29
N HIS A 245 -1.22 1.27 -13.60
CA HIS A 245 0.02 1.42 -14.34
C HIS A 245 0.46 2.88 -14.41
N CYS A 246 -0.47 3.83 -14.58
CA CYS A 246 -0.14 5.25 -14.57
C CYS A 246 0.59 5.64 -13.27
N SER A 247 0.05 5.22 -12.12
CA SER A 247 0.62 5.51 -10.80
C SER A 247 1.99 4.87 -10.62
N LEU A 248 2.13 3.57 -10.93
CA LEU A 248 3.42 2.87 -10.86
C LEU A 248 4.46 3.45 -11.80
N TRP A 249 4.07 3.73 -13.04
CA TRP A 249 4.94 4.33 -14.04
C TRP A 249 5.41 5.72 -13.60
N ALA A 250 4.51 6.57 -13.09
CA ALA A 250 4.86 7.90 -12.61
C ALA A 250 5.79 7.82 -11.38
N CYS A 251 5.51 6.93 -10.43
CA CYS A 251 6.38 6.69 -9.28
C CYS A 251 7.80 6.25 -9.71
N GLY A 252 7.89 5.26 -10.61
CA GLY A 252 9.17 4.80 -11.15
C GLY A 252 9.93 5.90 -11.89
N GLN A 253 9.25 6.69 -12.73
CA GLN A 253 9.89 7.81 -13.43
C GLN A 253 10.36 8.91 -12.48
N ARG A 254 9.60 9.20 -11.41
CA ARG A 254 9.98 10.18 -10.38
C ARG A 254 11.23 9.78 -9.61
N LEU A 255 11.39 8.49 -9.33
CA LEU A 255 12.61 7.93 -8.74
C LEU A 255 13.81 8.04 -9.68
N TRP A 256 13.59 8.00 -10.99
CA TRP A 256 14.65 8.17 -11.98
C TRP A 256 15.01 9.63 -12.28
N ARG A 257 14.02 10.51 -12.27
CA ARG A 257 14.15 11.93 -12.65
C ARG A 257 13.27 12.80 -11.75
N PRO A 258 13.76 13.97 -11.31
CA PRO A 258 12.98 14.86 -10.46
C PRO A 258 11.94 15.67 -11.25
N LEU A 259 10.98 14.97 -11.85
CA LEU A 259 9.85 15.55 -12.58
C LEU A 259 8.58 15.38 -11.75
N GLY A 260 7.80 16.44 -11.54
CA GLY A 260 6.54 16.35 -10.79
C GLY A 260 5.58 15.32 -11.39
N ILE A 261 4.86 14.59 -10.53
CA ILE A 261 4.00 13.46 -10.91
C ILE A 261 2.93 13.89 -11.92
N GLY A 262 2.40 15.12 -11.82
CA GLY A 262 1.42 15.63 -12.81
C GLY A 262 1.94 15.66 -14.25
N ARG A 263 3.21 16.05 -14.48
CA ARG A 263 3.82 16.04 -15.82
C ARG A 263 4.09 14.62 -16.31
N LEU A 264 4.40 13.72 -15.39
CA LEU A 264 4.58 12.30 -15.70
C LEU A 264 3.24 11.69 -16.12
N MET A 265 2.16 11.95 -15.38
CA MET A 265 0.81 11.52 -15.75
C MET A 265 0.42 12.03 -17.15
N GLU A 266 0.68 13.30 -17.47
CA GLU A 266 0.43 13.84 -18.82
C GLU A 266 1.18 13.06 -19.90
N THR A 267 2.45 12.73 -19.64
CA THR A 267 3.28 11.95 -20.56
C THR A 267 2.73 10.53 -20.73
N TRP A 268 2.29 9.92 -19.64
CA TRP A 268 1.67 8.60 -19.66
C TRP A 268 0.37 8.59 -20.47
N CYS A 269 -0.52 9.58 -20.26
CA CYS A 269 -1.76 9.72 -21.03
C CYS A 269 -1.46 9.78 -22.54
N LYS A 270 -0.54 10.66 -22.95
CA LYS A 270 -0.16 10.79 -24.37
C LYS A 270 0.36 9.49 -24.98
N ALA A 271 1.04 8.66 -24.19
CA ALA A 271 1.63 7.41 -24.66
C ALA A 271 0.65 6.23 -24.69
N TYR A 272 -0.23 6.11 -23.69
CA TYR A 272 -1.00 4.88 -23.46
C TYR A 272 -2.53 5.07 -23.48
N ARG A 273 -3.02 6.29 -23.28
CA ARG A 273 -4.45 6.68 -23.34
C ARG A 273 -4.61 8.05 -24.03
N PRO A 274 -4.20 8.19 -25.31
CA PRO A 274 -4.28 9.47 -26.02
C PRO A 274 -5.73 9.93 -26.26
N ASP A 275 -6.69 9.02 -26.09
CA ASP A 275 -8.13 9.28 -26.06
C ASP A 275 -8.60 10.03 -24.80
N TRP A 276 -7.77 10.10 -23.76
CA TRP A 276 -8.11 10.77 -22.51
C TRP A 276 -7.60 12.21 -22.47
N SER A 277 -8.48 13.13 -22.05
CA SER A 277 -8.06 14.47 -21.66
C SER A 277 -7.32 14.42 -20.32
N THR A 278 -6.02 14.75 -20.31
CA THR A 278 -5.21 14.83 -19.09
C THR A 278 -5.82 15.74 -18.03
N GLU A 279 -6.40 16.88 -18.43
CA GLU A 279 -7.02 17.83 -17.49
C GLU A 279 -8.24 17.21 -16.79
N LYS A 280 -9.20 16.70 -17.57
CA LYS A 280 -10.35 15.91 -17.07
C LYS A 280 -9.91 14.76 -16.15
N LEU A 281 -8.87 13.99 -16.53
CA LEU A 281 -8.35 12.90 -15.70
C LEU A 281 -7.77 13.42 -14.37
N ALA A 282 -6.97 14.49 -14.40
CA ALA A 282 -6.38 15.07 -13.19
C ALA A 282 -7.47 15.53 -12.20
N GLN A 283 -8.53 16.18 -12.71
CA GLN A 283 -9.67 16.59 -11.91
C GLN A 283 -10.40 15.39 -11.30
N ILE A 284 -10.69 14.36 -12.11
CA ILE A 284 -11.35 13.13 -11.66
C ILE A 284 -10.53 12.45 -10.56
N ILE A 285 -9.22 12.31 -10.74
CA ILE A 285 -8.35 11.69 -9.74
C ILE A 285 -8.34 12.50 -8.45
N ALA A 286 -8.16 13.83 -8.54
CA ALA A 286 -8.15 14.68 -7.36
C ALA A 286 -9.47 14.58 -6.56
N THR A 287 -10.61 14.67 -7.24
CA THR A 287 -11.92 14.56 -6.59
C THR A 287 -12.16 13.16 -6.01
N ALA A 288 -11.83 12.09 -6.75
CA ALA A 288 -11.99 10.72 -6.27
C ALA A 288 -11.14 10.46 -5.02
N SER A 289 -9.88 10.90 -5.00
CA SER A 289 -8.98 10.75 -3.85
C SER A 289 -9.46 11.51 -2.61
N GLU A 290 -10.05 12.69 -2.77
CA GLU A 290 -10.67 13.42 -1.65
C GLU A 290 -11.90 12.69 -1.09
N LEU A 291 -12.73 12.12 -1.97
CA LEU A 291 -13.93 11.37 -1.58
C LEU A 291 -13.57 10.05 -0.90
N ASP A 292 -12.57 9.35 -1.43
CA ASP A 292 -12.03 8.11 -0.87
C ASP A 292 -11.40 8.31 0.51
N THR A 293 -10.64 9.41 0.67
CA THR A 293 -10.11 9.84 1.97
C THR A 293 -11.24 10.11 2.98
N ALA A 294 -12.30 10.80 2.56
CA ALA A 294 -13.45 11.07 3.42
C ALA A 294 -14.21 9.79 3.80
N LEU A 295 -14.34 8.84 2.87
CA LEU A 295 -14.94 7.54 3.10
C LEU A 295 -14.12 6.70 4.08
N SER A 296 -12.81 6.61 3.88
CA SER A 296 -11.91 5.87 4.76
C SER A 296 -11.98 6.37 6.21
N ARG A 297 -11.95 7.71 6.40
CA ARG A 297 -12.11 8.32 7.74
C ARG A 297 -13.46 8.00 8.38
N LEU A 298 -14.52 7.94 7.57
CA LEU A 298 -15.86 7.59 8.04
C LEU A 298 -15.92 6.12 8.48
N GLU A 299 -15.22 5.22 7.79
CA GLU A 299 -15.15 3.81 8.14
C GLU A 299 -14.30 3.54 9.38
N ASP A 300 -13.13 4.18 9.51
CA ASP A 300 -12.31 4.13 10.72
C ASP A 300 -13.13 4.56 11.93
N PHE A 301 -13.88 5.66 11.80
CA PHE A 301 -14.81 6.11 12.83
C PHE A 301 -15.87 5.06 13.15
N ALA A 302 -16.51 4.47 12.14
CA ALA A 302 -17.53 3.45 12.33
C ALA A 302 -17.02 2.19 13.03
N GLN A 303 -15.73 1.85 12.87
CA GLN A 303 -15.09 0.75 13.60
C GLN A 303 -14.90 1.07 15.09
N THR A 304 -14.56 2.32 15.42
CA THR A 304 -14.44 2.76 16.83
C THR A 304 -15.78 2.93 17.54
N GLY A 305 -16.87 3.07 16.77
CA GLY A 305 -18.24 3.17 17.27
C GLY A 305 -18.58 4.53 17.90
N LEU A 306 -19.87 4.85 17.96
CA LEU A 306 -20.37 5.99 18.72
C LEU A 306 -20.26 5.71 20.21
N ARG A 307 -19.77 6.68 21.00
CA ARG A 307 -19.92 6.61 22.46
C ARG A 307 -21.41 6.70 22.80
N LYS A 308 -21.85 6.01 23.86
CA LYS A 308 -23.27 5.90 24.24
C LYS A 308 -24.00 7.25 24.41
N ASP A 309 -23.25 8.32 24.68
CA ASP A 309 -23.78 9.66 24.94
C ASP A 309 -23.47 10.67 23.82
N GLU A 310 -22.95 10.23 22.69
CA GLU A 310 -22.58 11.10 21.58
C GLU A 310 -23.78 11.36 20.64
N ASP A 311 -24.06 12.63 20.34
CA ASP A 311 -25.11 13.01 19.38
C ASP A 311 -24.74 12.52 17.97
N PRO A 312 -25.60 11.72 17.31
CA PRO A 312 -25.36 11.23 15.95
C PRO A 312 -25.54 12.31 14.86
N SER A 313 -26.14 13.46 15.17
CA SER A 313 -26.53 14.48 14.17
C SER A 313 -25.36 15.06 13.36
N PRO A 314 -24.19 15.39 13.95
CA PRO A 314 -23.02 15.85 13.21
C PRO A 314 -22.49 14.79 12.23
N HIS A 315 -22.54 13.51 12.63
CA HIS A 315 -22.09 12.39 11.82
C HIS A 315 -23.03 12.15 10.64
N ARG A 316 -24.35 12.22 10.88
CA ARG A 316 -25.34 12.17 9.81
C ARG A 316 -25.14 13.29 8.78
N THR A 317 -24.90 14.51 9.23
CA THR A 317 -24.63 15.66 8.33
C THR A 317 -23.38 15.43 7.47
N ARG A 318 -22.32 14.86 8.04
CA ARG A 318 -21.09 14.51 7.30
C ARG A 318 -21.37 13.43 6.24
N ILE A 319 -22.16 12.42 6.58
CA ILE A 319 -22.54 11.34 5.66
C ILE A 319 -23.41 11.89 4.51
N GLU A 320 -24.40 12.73 4.82
CA GLU A 320 -25.27 13.39 3.82
C GLU A 320 -24.47 14.26 2.85
N SER A 321 -23.50 15.01 3.38
CA SER A 321 -22.57 15.82 2.57
C SER A 321 -21.72 14.95 1.65
N LEU A 322 -21.16 13.84 2.15
CA LEU A 322 -20.36 12.91 1.35
C LEU A 322 -21.18 12.28 0.22
N VAL A 323 -22.40 11.82 0.50
CA VAL A 323 -23.30 11.27 -0.53
C VAL A 323 -23.67 12.31 -1.58
N SER A 324 -23.92 13.55 -1.16
CA SER A 324 -24.22 14.65 -2.09
C SER A 324 -23.04 14.94 -3.04
N ARG A 325 -21.81 14.94 -2.52
CA ARG A 325 -20.60 15.10 -3.33
C ARG A 325 -20.37 13.92 -4.28
N LEU A 326 -20.63 12.69 -3.85
CA LEU A 326 -20.58 11.50 -4.71
C LEU A 326 -21.60 11.57 -5.86
N ASN A 327 -22.81 12.05 -5.58
CA ASN A 327 -23.84 12.24 -6.60
C ASN A 327 -23.41 13.28 -7.65
N ALA A 328 -22.86 14.41 -7.22
CA ALA A 328 -22.34 15.43 -8.13
C ALA A 328 -21.20 14.86 -9.00
N PHE A 329 -20.25 14.14 -8.39
CA PHE A 329 -19.15 13.50 -9.09
C PHE A 329 -19.60 12.49 -10.16
N GLY A 330 -20.62 11.69 -9.85
CA GLY A 330 -21.21 10.74 -10.81
C GLY A 330 -21.95 11.41 -11.98
N LEU A 331 -22.53 12.59 -11.77
CA LEU A 331 -23.25 13.36 -12.80
C LEU A 331 -22.29 14.13 -13.72
N GLU A 332 -21.25 14.75 -13.16
CA GLU A 332 -20.23 15.48 -13.93
C GLU A 332 -19.44 14.58 -14.89
N GLY A 333 -19.28 13.29 -14.54
CA GLY A 333 -18.66 12.31 -15.43
C GLY A 333 -19.44 12.06 -16.72
N LEU A 334 -20.77 12.17 -16.71
CA LEU A 334 -21.67 11.72 -17.78
C LEU A 334 -21.97 12.78 -18.86
N VAL A 335 -21.37 13.96 -18.76
CA VAL A 335 -21.63 15.08 -19.70
C VAL A 335 -20.64 15.01 -20.87
N ASP A 336 -20.89 14.11 -21.81
CA ASP A 336 -20.45 14.23 -23.20
C ASP A 336 -21.59 13.76 -24.12
N ASP A 337 -22.00 14.61 -25.06
CA ASP A 337 -23.18 14.46 -25.95
C ASP A 337 -23.05 13.30 -26.97
N THR A 338 -21.96 12.54 -26.89
CA THR A 338 -21.72 11.34 -27.68
C THR A 338 -22.30 10.12 -26.95
N GLN A 339 -23.24 9.41 -27.56
CA GLN A 339 -23.94 8.24 -26.99
C GLN A 339 -23.06 7.05 -26.52
N VAL A 340 -21.72 7.17 -26.52
CA VAL A 340 -20.78 6.13 -26.12
C VAL A 340 -20.09 6.54 -24.82
N ARG A 341 -20.42 5.85 -23.73
CA ARG A 341 -19.80 6.04 -22.40
C ARG A 341 -18.30 5.74 -22.47
N SER A 342 -17.46 6.65 -22.00
CA SER A 342 -16.00 6.46 -22.01
C SER A 342 -15.54 5.48 -20.92
N THR A 343 -14.36 4.86 -21.07
CA THR A 343 -13.81 4.00 -19.99
C THR A 343 -13.52 4.79 -18.71
N LEU A 344 -13.18 6.08 -18.84
CA LEU A 344 -12.95 6.96 -17.69
C LEU A 344 -14.25 7.21 -16.90
N GLU A 345 -15.39 7.35 -17.59
CA GLU A 345 -16.72 7.40 -16.95
C GLU A 345 -17.08 6.13 -16.21
N ASP A 346 -16.69 4.96 -16.73
CA ASP A 346 -16.95 3.70 -16.06
C ASP A 346 -16.17 3.58 -14.74
N TYR A 347 -14.90 4.02 -14.69
CA TYR A 347 -14.15 4.12 -13.44
C TYR A 347 -14.89 4.95 -12.39
N THR A 348 -15.34 6.16 -12.76
CA THR A 348 -16.13 7.05 -11.89
C THR A 348 -17.41 6.38 -11.42
N THR A 349 -18.09 5.67 -12.32
CA THR A 349 -19.36 5.01 -12.03
C THR A 349 -19.20 3.90 -11.00
N PHE A 350 -18.24 2.99 -11.22
CA PHE A 350 -18.01 1.90 -10.29
C PHE A 350 -17.52 2.40 -8.92
N PHE A 351 -16.69 3.45 -8.90
CA PHE A 351 -16.29 4.14 -7.68
C PHE A 351 -17.48 4.69 -6.88
N VAL A 352 -18.40 5.41 -7.54
CA VAL A 352 -19.59 5.97 -6.86
C VAL A 352 -20.48 4.86 -6.32
N ARG A 353 -20.71 3.79 -7.08
CA ARG A 353 -21.52 2.65 -6.65
C ARG A 353 -20.94 1.98 -5.40
N ASP A 354 -19.67 1.61 -5.45
CA ASP A 354 -19.00 0.99 -4.30
C ASP A 354 -19.00 1.94 -3.09
N SER A 355 -18.66 3.22 -3.29
CA SER A 355 -18.60 4.20 -2.20
C SER A 355 -19.94 4.37 -1.49
N LYS A 356 -21.05 4.50 -2.23
CA LYS A 356 -22.38 4.62 -1.62
C LYS A 356 -22.81 3.37 -0.86
N ARG A 357 -22.45 2.19 -1.37
CA ARG A 357 -22.73 0.91 -0.69
C ARG A 357 -21.94 0.76 0.60
N ARG A 358 -20.68 1.19 0.61
CA ARG A 358 -19.87 1.27 1.82
C ARG A 358 -20.45 2.26 2.84
N ILE A 359 -20.89 3.43 2.39
CA ILE A 359 -21.62 4.38 3.24
C ILE A 359 -22.89 3.75 3.83
N HIS A 360 -23.65 2.98 3.04
CA HIS A 360 -24.83 2.28 3.53
C HIS A 360 -24.50 1.25 4.62
N GLN A 361 -23.39 0.52 4.50
CA GLN A 361 -22.91 -0.36 5.56
C GLN A 361 -22.50 0.40 6.82
N VAL A 362 -21.80 1.53 6.68
CA VAL A 362 -21.44 2.38 7.82
C VAL A 362 -22.69 2.85 8.56
N LEU A 363 -23.70 3.35 7.84
CA LEU A 363 -24.99 3.74 8.41
C LEU A 363 -25.64 2.59 9.18
N THR A 364 -25.65 1.40 8.58
CA THR A 364 -26.20 0.19 9.21
C THR A 364 -25.46 -0.17 10.51
N ARG A 365 -24.11 -0.12 10.51
CA ARG A 365 -23.28 -0.38 11.70
C ARG A 365 -23.51 0.63 12.81
N LEU A 366 -23.72 1.90 12.46
CA LEU A 366 -23.98 2.99 13.39
C LEU A 366 -25.46 3.08 13.83
N ASN A 367 -26.32 2.17 13.37
CA ASN A 367 -27.78 2.23 13.56
C ASN A 367 -28.41 3.57 13.12
N LEU A 368 -27.85 4.18 12.07
CA LEU A 368 -28.35 5.40 11.47
C LEU A 368 -29.18 5.06 10.24
N SER A 369 -30.25 5.84 10.00
CA SER A 369 -31.05 5.73 8.79
C SER A 369 -30.95 7.02 7.98
N MET A 370 -30.81 6.87 6.66
CA MET A 370 -30.77 7.97 5.70
C MET A 370 -31.60 7.56 4.49
N ALA A 371 -32.53 8.42 4.08
CA ALA A 371 -33.30 8.19 2.87
C ALA A 371 -32.37 8.32 1.65
N SER A 372 -32.66 7.59 0.57
CA SER A 372 -32.06 7.80 -0.76
C SER A 372 -30.53 7.65 -0.87
N VAL A 373 -29.89 6.86 -0.01
CA VAL A 373 -28.44 6.55 -0.14
C VAL A 373 -28.15 5.74 -1.40
N LEU A 374 -28.99 4.74 -1.65
CA LEU A 374 -28.90 3.83 -2.79
C LEU A 374 -30.14 4.01 -3.67
N HIS A 375 -29.93 4.19 -4.97
CA HIS A 375 -31.02 4.28 -5.94
C HIS A 375 -30.63 3.61 -7.28
N GLY A 376 -31.61 3.00 -7.96
CA GLY A 376 -31.51 2.59 -9.37
C GLY A 376 -30.17 1.97 -9.79
N ASP A 377 -29.29 2.79 -10.39
CA ASP A 377 -27.97 2.40 -10.88
C ASP A 377 -26.99 1.92 -9.78
N ASP A 378 -27.15 2.39 -8.54
CA ASP A 378 -26.34 1.98 -7.38
C ASP A 378 -26.53 0.50 -7.01
N LEU A 379 -27.58 -0.15 -7.51
CA LEU A 379 -27.90 -1.55 -7.25
C LEU A 379 -27.24 -2.52 -8.26
N LYS A 380 -26.59 -2.01 -9.32
CA LYS A 380 -25.91 -2.82 -10.35
C LYS A 380 -24.52 -3.27 -9.94
N GLU A 381 -23.86 -4.14 -10.69
CA GLU A 381 -22.52 -4.63 -10.37
C GLU A 381 -21.50 -3.51 -10.07
N ALA A 382 -20.60 -3.81 -9.12
CA ALA A 382 -19.48 -2.97 -8.68
C ALA A 382 -18.31 -3.88 -8.27
N PHE A 383 -17.13 -3.31 -8.01
CA PHE A 383 -15.90 -4.11 -7.81
C PHE A 383 -15.82 -4.69 -6.41
N TRP A 384 -16.10 -3.90 -5.38
CA TRP A 384 -15.76 -4.27 -4.00
C TRP A 384 -16.98 -4.61 -3.15
N THR A 385 -18.18 -4.50 -3.72
CA THR A 385 -19.43 -4.64 -3.00
C THR A 385 -20.44 -5.47 -3.80
N VAL A 386 -21.22 -6.28 -3.08
CA VAL A 386 -22.36 -7.04 -3.64
C VAL A 386 -23.62 -6.73 -2.85
N MET A 387 -24.75 -6.71 -3.56
CA MET A 387 -26.08 -6.61 -2.97
C MET A 387 -26.66 -8.02 -2.83
N ASP A 388 -26.87 -8.46 -1.60
CA ASP A 388 -27.66 -9.66 -1.32
C ASP A 388 -29.14 -9.23 -1.27
N ALA A 389 -29.84 -9.43 -2.38
CA ALA A 389 -31.29 -9.22 -2.44
C ALA A 389 -31.99 -10.56 -2.20
N GLU A 390 -32.69 -10.72 -1.07
CA GLU A 390 -33.64 -11.82 -0.94
C GLU A 390 -34.79 -11.60 -1.95
N PRO A 391 -35.08 -12.58 -2.82
CA PRO A 391 -36.16 -12.44 -3.79
C PRO A 391 -37.51 -12.47 -3.05
N GLY A 392 -38.15 -11.30 -2.86
CA GLY A 392 -39.55 -11.25 -2.43
C GLY A 392 -39.97 -10.13 -1.47
N ARG A 393 -39.06 -9.29 -0.97
CA ARG A 393 -39.45 -8.10 -0.18
C ARG A 393 -38.96 -6.83 -0.88
N GLY A 394 -39.83 -5.81 -0.92
CA GLY A 394 -39.58 -4.56 -1.64
C GLY A 394 -38.19 -3.97 -1.34
N ILE A 395 -37.59 -3.42 -2.40
CA ILE A 395 -36.19 -2.99 -2.57
C ILE A 395 -35.64 -2.04 -1.47
N VAL A 396 -36.49 -1.51 -0.60
CA VAL A 396 -36.15 -0.35 0.26
C VAL A 396 -35.80 -0.74 1.71
N ALA A 397 -36.06 -1.98 2.16
CA ALA A 397 -35.93 -2.31 3.60
C ALA A 397 -35.07 -3.53 3.96
N GLY A 398 -34.39 -4.18 3.01
CA GLY A 398 -33.65 -5.43 3.32
C GLY A 398 -32.49 -5.77 2.40
N ALA A 399 -31.99 -4.82 1.61
CA ALA A 399 -30.84 -5.08 0.75
C ALA A 399 -29.56 -5.10 1.60
N GLN A 400 -29.03 -6.29 1.88
CA GLN A 400 -27.79 -6.42 2.63
C GLN A 400 -26.62 -6.17 1.69
N VAL A 401 -25.77 -5.21 2.03
CA VAL A 401 -24.53 -4.98 1.29
C VAL A 401 -23.44 -5.84 1.93
N SER A 402 -22.71 -6.58 1.12
CA SER A 402 -21.55 -7.39 1.53
C SER A 402 -20.27 -6.83 0.90
N LEU A 403 -19.19 -6.70 1.69
CA LEU A 403 -17.86 -6.34 1.18
C LEU A 403 -17.14 -7.57 0.66
N LEU A 404 -16.54 -7.45 -0.52
CA LEU A 404 -15.74 -8.51 -1.10
C LEU A 404 -14.30 -8.42 -0.62
N LYS A 405 -13.68 -9.58 -0.36
CA LYS A 405 -12.24 -9.70 -0.09
C LYS A 405 -11.39 -9.61 -1.36
N SER A 406 -12.00 -9.82 -2.53
CA SER A 406 -11.35 -9.74 -3.83
C SER A 406 -12.31 -9.08 -4.81
N PRO A 407 -11.82 -8.27 -5.76
CA PRO A 407 -12.71 -7.52 -6.61
C PRO A 407 -13.52 -8.45 -7.52
N ASN A 408 -14.80 -8.12 -7.70
CA ASN A 408 -15.66 -8.76 -8.68
C ASN A 408 -15.06 -8.56 -10.07
N LYS A 409 -14.94 -9.66 -10.82
CA LYS A 409 -14.41 -9.64 -12.20
C LYS A 409 -15.44 -9.13 -13.20
N GLY A 410 -16.73 -9.21 -12.87
CA GLY A 410 -17.80 -8.96 -13.82
C GLY A 410 -17.96 -10.11 -14.81
N VAL A 411 -19.03 -10.04 -15.60
CA VAL A 411 -19.33 -11.01 -16.66
C VAL A 411 -18.47 -10.72 -17.89
N ASP A 412 -18.08 -11.76 -18.63
CA ASP A 412 -17.31 -11.61 -19.87
C ASP A 412 -18.00 -10.65 -20.85
N GLY A 413 -17.23 -9.69 -21.36
CA GLY A 413 -17.71 -8.62 -22.25
C GLY A 413 -18.37 -7.43 -21.54
N SER A 414 -18.49 -7.44 -20.20
CA SER A 414 -18.99 -6.27 -19.46
C SER A 414 -17.94 -5.16 -19.34
N ARG A 415 -18.40 -3.92 -19.12
CA ARG A 415 -17.51 -2.77 -18.88
C ARG A 415 -16.72 -2.93 -17.57
N LEU A 416 -17.31 -3.62 -16.58
CA LEU A 416 -16.63 -3.96 -15.33
C LEU A 416 -15.47 -4.91 -15.58
N ARG A 417 -15.68 -5.92 -16.43
CA ARG A 417 -14.64 -6.88 -16.82
C ARG A 417 -13.48 -6.23 -17.56
N LEU A 418 -13.77 -5.31 -18.47
CA LEU A 418 -12.74 -4.56 -19.19
C LEU A 418 -11.80 -3.80 -18.25
N ILE A 419 -12.34 -3.07 -17.27
CA ILE A 419 -11.51 -2.37 -16.26
C ILE A 419 -10.76 -3.35 -15.35
N TYR A 420 -11.40 -4.46 -14.98
CA TYR A 420 -10.75 -5.50 -14.18
C TYR A 420 -9.50 -6.03 -14.91
N ASP A 421 -9.64 -6.43 -16.17
CA ASP A 421 -8.54 -6.98 -16.95
C ASP A 421 -7.44 -5.91 -17.19
N GLU A 422 -7.78 -4.63 -17.35
CA GLU A 422 -6.76 -3.57 -17.50
C GLU A 422 -5.82 -3.43 -16.29
N ASN A 423 -6.28 -3.75 -15.07
CA ASN A 423 -5.55 -3.48 -13.82
C ASN A 423 -5.14 -4.74 -13.05
N MET A 424 -5.85 -5.86 -13.21
CA MET A 424 -5.73 -7.03 -12.35
C MET A 424 -5.34 -8.32 -13.09
N SER A 425 -5.21 -8.29 -14.42
CA SER A 425 -4.89 -9.48 -15.25
C SER A 425 -3.44 -9.91 -15.15
#